data_AF-A0AA39V5H8-F1
#
_entry.id   AF-A0AA39V5H8-F1
#
_cell.length_a   1.000
_cell.length_b   1.000
_cell.length_c   1.000
_cell.angle_alpha   90.00
_cell.angle_beta   90.00
_cell.angle_gamma   90.00
#
_symmetry.space_group_name_H-M   'P 1'
#
loop_
_entity.id
_entity.type
_entity.pdbx_description
1 polymer ?
#
loop_
_entity_poly.entity_id
_entity_poly.type
_entity_poly.pdbx_seq_one_letter_code
_entity_poly.pdbx_strand_id
1 'polypeptide(L)'
;MPKEVRILKYLLTIKDPEQQLCTLKDAFTPGEEIEGTDVDNLYTTPENLHALMRTVVDAYQFSQQGTLMREARDLMNPKIIEKTEELMKLVEKHFM
;
A
#
# COMPACT_ATOMS: atom_id res chain seq x y z
N MET A 1 -6.46 12.15 4.05
CA MET A 1 -6.11 11.00 3.19
C MET A 1 -6.38 9.74 3.99
N PRO A 2 -7.06 8.71 3.45
CA PRO A 2 -7.35 7.49 4.20
C PRO A 2 -6.06 6.84 4.72
N LYS A 3 -6.12 6.22 5.89
CA LYS A 3 -4.93 5.71 6.60
C LYS A 3 -4.18 4.66 5.79
N GLU A 4 -4.88 3.74 5.13
CA GLU A 4 -4.31 2.70 4.28
C GLU A 4 -3.50 3.30 3.11
N VAL A 5 -3.97 4.40 2.54
CA VAL A 5 -3.25 5.10 1.45
C VAL A 5 -1.95 5.69 1.97
N ARG A 6 -1.91 6.14 3.23
CA ARG A 6 -0.71 6.72 3.86
C ARG A 6 0.30 5.64 4.17
N ILE A 7 -0.17 4.51 4.71
CA ILE A 7 0.63 3.31 4.98
C ILE A 7 1.25 2.81 3.68
N LEU A 8 0.45 2.62 2.61
CA LEU A 8 0.96 2.16 1.31
C LEU A 8 2.00 3.12 0.73
N LYS A 9 1.75 4.44 0.75
CA LYS A 9 2.72 5.42 0.27
C LYS A 9 4.05 5.34 1.03
N TYR A 10 4.02 5.14 2.35
CA TYR A 10 5.23 4.98 3.15
C TYR A 10 5.96 3.67 2.84
N LEU A 11 5.24 2.55 2.75
CA LEU A 11 5.83 1.24 2.40
C LEU A 11 6.56 1.25 1.05
N LEU A 12 6.05 2.02 0.07
CA LEU A 12 6.65 2.15 -1.26
C LEU A 12 7.94 3.00 -1.28
N THR A 13 8.21 3.81 -0.25
CA THR A 13 9.47 4.56 -0.12
C THR A 13 10.58 3.72 0.51
N ILE A 14 10.24 2.68 1.26
CA ILE A 14 11.19 1.78 1.90
C ILE A 14 11.86 0.90 0.82
N LYS A 15 13.20 0.88 0.82
CA LYS A 15 14.00 0.08 -0.12
C LYS A 15 14.48 -1.22 0.48
N ASP A 16 14.65 -1.26 1.79
CA ASP A 16 15.14 -2.43 2.51
C ASP A 16 13.98 -3.41 2.79
N PRO A 17 14.04 -4.66 2.31
CA PRO A 17 12.96 -5.64 2.49
C PRO A 17 12.69 -5.99 3.95
N GLU A 18 13.72 -6.03 4.80
CA GLU A 18 13.56 -6.33 6.23
C GLU A 18 12.82 -5.19 6.93
N GLN A 19 13.24 -3.94 6.68
CA GLN A 19 12.54 -2.75 7.17
C GLN A 19 11.09 -2.69 6.68
N GLN A 20 10.81 -3.09 5.44
CA GLN A 20 9.47 -3.12 4.88
C GLN A 20 8.57 -4.14 5.59
N LEU A 21 9.10 -5.33 5.86
CA LEU A 21 8.39 -6.37 6.62
C LEU A 21 8.15 -5.94 8.08
N CYS A 22 9.13 -5.33 8.75
CA CYS A 22 8.96 -4.78 10.09
C CYS A 22 7.89 -3.69 10.12
N THR A 23 7.90 -2.77 9.16
CA THR A 23 6.89 -1.72 9.05
C THR A 23 5.48 -2.29 8.85
N LEU A 24 5.35 -3.37 8.09
CA LEU A 24 4.06 -4.07 7.95
C LEU A 24 3.62 -4.69 9.28
N LYS A 25 4.52 -5.34 10.02
CA LYS A 25 4.21 -5.86 11.36
C LYS A 25 3.71 -4.76 12.28
N ASP A 26 4.38 -3.61 12.29
CA ASP A 26 3.99 -2.46 13.11
C ASP A 26 2.61 -1.92 12.67
N ALA A 27 2.37 -1.79 11.36
CA ALA A 27 1.08 -1.32 10.82
C ALA A 27 -0.08 -2.28 11.08
N PHE A 28 0.18 -3.57 11.33
CA PHE A 28 -0.83 -4.58 11.63
C PHE A 28 -0.94 -4.91 13.12
N THR A 29 -0.09 -4.33 13.96
CA THR A 29 -0.17 -4.51 15.41
C THR A 29 -1.01 -3.37 15.99
N PRO A 30 -2.21 -3.65 16.52
CA PRO A 30 -3.00 -2.62 17.19
C PRO A 30 -2.22 -2.09 18.39
N GLY A 31 -1.85 -0.82 18.39
CA GLY A 31 -1.27 -0.14 19.55
C GLY A 31 -2.35 0.39 20.50
N GLU A 32 -1.96 0.78 21.72
CA GLU A 32 -2.80 1.68 22.53
C GLU A 32 -2.99 2.99 21.75
N GLU A 33 -4.24 3.43 21.60
CA GLU A 33 -4.53 4.75 21.05
C GLU A 33 -4.01 5.81 22.02
N ILE A 34 -2.77 6.27 21.83
CA ILE A 34 -2.26 7.40 22.60
C ILE A 34 -2.97 8.66 22.09
N GLU A 35 -3.86 9.23 22.90
CA GLU A 35 -4.44 10.55 22.67
C GLU A 35 -3.33 11.61 22.70
N GLY A 36 -2.83 11.99 21.52
CA GLY A 36 -1.84 13.04 21.34
C GLY A 36 -2.04 13.72 19.98
N THR A 37 -1.81 15.02 19.91
CA THR A 37 -2.06 15.87 18.73
C THR A 37 -1.20 15.55 17.50
N ASP A 38 -0.28 14.60 17.59
CA ASP A 38 0.70 14.28 16.53
C ASP A 38 1.07 12.78 16.45
N VAL A 39 0.25 11.89 17.04
CA VAL A 39 0.47 10.44 16.94
C VAL A 39 -0.45 9.90 15.85
N ASP A 40 0.07 9.80 14.64
CA ASP A 40 -0.62 9.13 13.54
C ASP A 40 -0.66 7.62 13.77
N ASN A 41 -1.62 7.17 14.57
CA ASN A 41 -1.95 5.76 14.76
C ASN A 41 -2.52 5.21 13.44
N LEU A 42 -1.63 4.83 12.53
CA LEU A 42 -1.97 4.20 11.26
C LEU A 42 -1.91 2.68 11.40
N TYR A 43 -2.61 2.12 12.40
CA TYR A 43 -2.84 0.68 12.40
C TYR A 43 -4.00 0.36 11.43
N THR A 44 -3.84 -0.73 10.70
CA THR A 44 -4.83 -1.30 9.80
C THR A 44 -4.79 -2.82 9.92
N THR A 45 -5.61 -3.51 9.13
CA THR A 45 -5.54 -4.98 9.05
C THR A 45 -4.89 -5.39 7.73
N PRO A 46 -4.28 -6.59 7.67
CA PRO A 46 -3.75 -7.14 6.42
C PRO A 46 -4.79 -7.08 5.28
N GLU A 47 -6.05 -7.44 5.56
CA GLU A 47 -7.14 -7.47 4.59
C GLU A 47 -7.47 -6.07 4.04
N ASN A 48 -7.53 -5.06 4.91
CA ASN A 48 -7.84 -3.68 4.50
C ASN A 48 -6.73 -3.09 3.63
N LEU A 49 -5.47 -3.31 4.01
CA LEU A 49 -4.33 -2.84 3.21
C LEU A 49 -4.25 -3.59 1.88
N HIS A 50 -4.47 -4.91 1.89
CA HIS A 50 -4.49 -5.74 0.69
C HIS A 50 -5.61 -5.34 -0.27
N ALA A 51 -6.83 -5.10 0.23
CA ALA A 51 -7.95 -4.62 -0.58
C ALA A 51 -7.66 -3.27 -1.24
N LEU A 52 -6.99 -2.35 -0.54
CA LEU A 52 -6.53 -1.09 -1.14
C LEU A 52 -5.51 -1.34 -2.25
N MET A 53 -4.48 -2.16 -1.99
CA MET A 53 -3.47 -2.50 -2.99
C MET A 53 -4.10 -3.12 -4.24
N ARG A 54 -5.05 -4.03 -4.05
CA ARG A 54 -5.81 -4.63 -5.14
C ARG A 54 -6.59 -3.59 -5.95
N THR A 55 -7.29 -2.67 -5.27
CA THR A 55 -8.01 -1.57 -5.92
C THR A 55 -7.08 -0.70 -6.78
N VAL A 56 -5.87 -0.42 -6.29
CA VAL A 56 -4.86 0.37 -7.04
C VAL A 56 -4.37 -0.38 -8.27
N VAL A 57 -4.03 -1.67 -8.13
CA VAL A 57 -3.56 -2.51 -9.25
C VAL A 57 -4.66 -2.69 -10.30
N ASP A 58 -5.88 -3.00 -9.87
CA ASP A 58 -7.03 -3.18 -10.77
C ASP A 58 -7.33 -1.87 -11.52
N ALA A 59 -7.34 -0.72 -10.84
CA ALA A 59 -7.54 0.58 -11.48
C ALA A 59 -6.47 0.88 -12.55
N TYR A 60 -5.21 0.48 -12.31
CA TYR A 60 -4.16 0.57 -13.32
C TYR A 60 -4.42 -0.38 -14.49
N GLN A 61 -4.76 -1.64 -14.25
CA GLN A 61 -5.05 -2.61 -15.33
C GLN A 61 -6.25 -2.17 -16.19
N PHE A 62 -7.32 -1.64 -15.58
CA PHE A 62 -8.46 -1.10 -16.29
C PHE A 62 -8.10 0.16 -17.10
N SER A 63 -7.24 1.04 -16.57
CA SER A 63 -6.75 2.20 -17.34
C SER A 63 -5.92 1.78 -18.55
N GLN A 64 -5.27 0.61 -18.49
CA GLN A 64 -4.50 0.03 -19.59
C GLN A 64 -5.40 -0.63 -20.66
N GLN A 65 -6.61 -1.07 -20.31
CA GLN A 65 -7.53 -1.74 -21.25
C GLN A 65 -8.50 -0.77 -21.98
N GLY A 66 -8.61 0.49 -21.54
CA GLY A 66 -9.53 1.49 -22.09
C GLY A 66 -8.93 2.50 -23.08
N THR A 67 -9.78 3.42 -23.55
CA THR A 67 -9.43 4.59 -24.42
C THR A 67 -8.79 5.75 -23.65
N LEU A 68 -8.42 5.55 -22.38
CA LEU A 68 -7.71 6.55 -21.57
C LEU A 68 -6.45 6.99 -22.30
N MET A 69 -6.32 8.30 -22.49
CA MET A 69 -5.24 8.90 -23.27
C MET A 69 -3.89 8.41 -22.75
N ARG A 70 -3.05 7.94 -23.67
CA ARG A 70 -1.72 7.37 -23.42
C ARG A 70 -0.86 8.21 -22.46
N GLU A 71 -1.08 9.52 -22.46
CA GLU A 71 -0.42 10.47 -21.54
C GLU A 71 -0.86 10.32 -20.07
N ALA A 72 -2.15 10.15 -19.79
CA ALA A 72 -2.64 9.86 -18.44
C ALA A 72 -2.19 8.48 -17.93
N ARG A 73 -1.97 7.56 -18.87
CA ARG A 73 -1.46 6.19 -18.65
C ARG A 73 0.02 6.19 -18.30
N ASP A 74 0.82 7.01 -18.99
CA ASP A 74 2.26 7.18 -18.73
C ASP A 74 2.55 7.94 -17.41
N LEU A 75 1.58 8.73 -16.92
CA LEU A 75 1.64 9.36 -15.60
C LEU A 75 1.43 8.36 -14.44
N MET A 76 0.81 7.20 -14.68
CA MET A 76 0.72 6.11 -13.70
C MET A 76 1.99 5.26 -13.79
N ASN A 77 2.88 5.41 -12.82
CA ASN A 77 4.21 4.80 -12.87
C ASN A 77 4.14 3.25 -12.76
N PRO A 78 4.49 2.50 -13.81
CA PRO A 78 4.44 1.03 -13.79
C PRO A 78 5.31 0.41 -12.70
N LYS A 79 6.42 1.07 -12.32
CA LYS A 79 7.30 0.62 -11.23
C LYS A 79 6.62 0.69 -9.86
N ILE A 80 5.67 1.60 -9.67
CA ILE A 80 4.89 1.67 -8.44
C ILE A 80 3.92 0.49 -8.38
N ILE A 81 3.32 0.11 -9.51
CA ILE A 81 2.41 -1.04 -9.59
C ILE A 81 3.16 -2.35 -9.33
N GLU A 82 4.31 -2.56 -9.96
CA GLU A 82 5.16 -3.73 -9.72
C GLU A 82 5.53 -3.86 -8.22
N LYS A 83 5.98 -2.76 -7.60
CA LYS A 83 6.25 -2.74 -6.15
C LYS A 83 5.01 -2.99 -5.29
N THR A 84 3.84 -2.54 -5.75
CA THR A 84 2.58 -2.78 -5.04
C THR A 84 2.20 -4.26 -5.12
N GLU A 85 2.40 -4.91 -6.27
CA GLU A 85 2.19 -6.36 -6.42
C GLU A 85 3.17 -7.19 -5.59
N GLU A 86 4.43 -6.77 -5.49
CA GLU A 86 5.42 -7.39 -4.59
C GLU A 86 5.02 -7.26 -3.11
N LEU A 87 4.56 -6.07 -2.70
CA LEU A 87 4.01 -5.82 -1.37
C LEU A 87 2.79 -6.69 -1.08
N MET A 88 1.87 -6.85 -2.05
CA MET A 88 0.71 -7.75 -1.89
C MET A 88 1.14 -9.18 -1.60
N LYS A 89 2.09 -9.73 -2.38
CA LYS A 89 2.62 -11.08 -2.15
C LYS A 89 3.26 -11.23 -0.78
N LEU A 90 3.94 -10.18 -0.30
CA LEU A 90 4.57 -10.18 1.01
C LEU A 90 3.52 -10.14 2.13
N VAL A 91 2.47 -9.33 1.99
CA VAL A 91 1.33 -9.31 2.92
C VAL A 91 0.63 -10.67 2.97
N GLU A 92 0.31 -11.24 1.80
CA GLU A 92 -0.30 -12.57 1.68
C GLU A 92 0.57 -13.65 2.34
N LYS A 93 1.88 -13.64 2.10
CA LYS A 93 2.79 -14.69 2.62
C LYS A 93 2.96 -14.66 4.14
N HIS A 94 2.91 -13.47 4.75
CA HIS A 94 3.31 -13.28 6.14
C HIS A 94 2.16 -12.99 7.10
N PHE A 95 0.98 -12.60 6.61
CA PHE A 95 -0.10 -12.09 7.45
C PHE A 95 -1.51 -12.55 7.05
N MET A 96 -1.67 -13.35 5.98
CA MET A 96 -2.95 -13.92 5.55
C MET A 96 -2.83 -15.45 5.36
#